data_AF-A0A2E4YNZ7-F1
#
_entry.id   AF-A0A2E4YNZ7-F1
#
_cell.length_a   1.000
_cell.length_b   1.000
_cell.length_c   1.000
_cell.angle_alpha   90.00
_cell.angle_beta   90.00
_cell.angle_gamma   90.00
#
_symmetry.space_group_name_H-M   'P 1'
#
loop_
_entity.id
_entity.type
_entity.pdbx_description
1 polymer ?
#
loop_
_entity_poly.entity_id
_entity_poly.type
_entity_poly.pdbx_seq_one_letter_code
_entity_poly.pdbx_strand_id
1 'polypeptide(L)'
;MPEEGIALRERAHFMSAEELIEIAKVFIQLGVKKIRLTGGEPLVKRNAALVISELGKLPIDLAITTNAILVDKYIKTFKNAGIQSINVSLDSLKESRFSNITKRNYFKKVMSNIHLLIKEKFNIKIIKEAEWYQILNL
;
A
#
# COMPACT_ATOMS: atom_id res chain seq x y z
N MET A 1 3.45 3.54 -15.55
CA MET A 1 3.63 2.10 -15.84
C MET A 1 4.08 1.97 -17.30
N PRO A 2 5.21 1.32 -17.62
CA PRO A 2 5.70 1.24 -19.01
C PRO A 2 4.66 0.55 -19.91
N GLU A 3 4.58 0.96 -21.17
CA GLU A 3 3.60 0.43 -22.13
C GLU A 3 3.76 -1.08 -22.35
N GLU A 4 4.99 -1.58 -22.26
CA GLU A 4 5.36 -2.99 -22.44
C GLU A 4 5.06 -3.85 -21.20
N GLY A 5 4.57 -3.25 -20.10
CA GLY A 5 4.42 -3.94 -18.83
C GLY A 5 5.77 -4.15 -18.11
N ILE A 6 5.71 -4.57 -16.85
CA ILE A 6 6.90 -4.90 -16.07
C ILE A 6 7.07 -6.41 -16.13
N ALA A 7 8.27 -6.89 -16.52
CA ALA A 7 8.60 -8.30 -16.44
C ALA A 7 8.35 -8.80 -15.01
N LEU A 8 7.36 -9.69 -14.86
CA LEU A 8 7.00 -10.25 -13.57
C LEU A 8 8.19 -11.08 -13.08
N ARG A 9 8.82 -10.65 -11.98
CA ARG A 9 9.87 -11.45 -11.33
C ARG A 9 9.30 -12.82 -10.98
N GLU A 10 10.10 -13.86 -11.16
CA GLU A 10 9.71 -15.22 -10.79
C GLU A 10 9.38 -15.29 -9.30
N ARG A 11 8.35 -16.07 -8.95
CA ARG A 11 7.83 -16.15 -7.57
C ARG A 11 8.89 -16.53 -6.54
N ALA A 12 9.90 -17.30 -6.94
CA ALA A 12 11.02 -17.73 -6.10
C ALA A 12 11.88 -16.57 -5.56
N HIS A 13 11.80 -15.38 -6.15
CA HIS A 13 12.57 -14.20 -5.72
C HIS A 13 11.82 -13.31 -4.72
N PHE A 14 10.63 -13.69 -4.27
CA PHE A 14 9.88 -12.94 -3.26
C PHE A 14 10.05 -13.58 -1.89
N MET A 15 10.40 -12.73 -0.92
CA MET A 15 10.37 -13.05 0.49
C MET A 15 8.99 -13.59 0.90
N SER A 16 8.97 -14.68 1.67
CA SER A 16 7.76 -15.26 2.23
C SER A 16 7.14 -14.35 3.31
N ALA A 17 5.92 -14.66 3.76
CA ALA A 17 5.35 -13.93 4.89
C ALA A 17 6.18 -14.16 6.15
N GLU A 18 6.59 -15.40 6.37
CA GLU A 18 7.36 -15.86 7.53
C GLU A 18 8.71 -15.14 7.60
N GLU A 19 9.46 -15.12 6.49
CA GLU A 19 10.73 -14.41 6.40
C GLU A 19 10.58 -12.91 6.68
N LEU A 20 9.51 -12.28 6.17
CA LEU A 20 9.22 -10.87 6.39
C LEU A 20 8.97 -10.59 7.89
N ILE A 21 8.20 -11.44 8.56
CA ILE A 21 7.91 -11.29 9.99
C ILE A 21 9.18 -11.49 10.83
N GLU A 22 10.02 -12.47 10.49
CA GLU A 22 11.29 -12.69 11.20
C GLU A 22 12.24 -11.49 11.05
N ILE A 23 12.37 -10.96 9.84
CA ILE A 23 13.17 -9.76 9.59
C ILE A 23 12.61 -8.55 10.36
N ALA A 24 11.28 -8.38 10.38
CA ALA A 24 10.64 -7.32 11.15
C ALA A 24 10.98 -7.41 12.64
N LYS A 25 10.94 -8.60 13.25
CA LYS A 25 11.32 -8.82 14.66
C LYS A 25 12.76 -8.42 14.93
N VAL A 26 13.69 -8.80 14.05
CA VAL A 26 15.11 -8.42 14.18
C VAL A 26 15.27 -6.90 14.16
N PHE A 27 14.64 -6.21 13.20
CA PHE A 27 14.70 -4.75 13.14
C PHE A 27 14.10 -4.05 14.36
N ILE A 28 13.04 -4.61 14.93
CA ILE A 28 12.41 -4.10 16.15
C ILE A 28 13.38 -4.21 17.34
N GLN A 29 14.09 -5.34 17.47
CA GLN A 29 15.13 -5.51 18.49
C GLN A 29 16.28 -4.51 18.32
N LEU A 30 16.55 -4.08 17.08
CA LEU A 30 17.51 -3.02 16.75
C LEU A 30 16.95 -1.60 16.92
N GLY A 31 15.73 -1.44 17.43
CA GLY A 31 15.14 -0.14 17.77
C GLY A 31 14.20 0.45 16.73
N VAL A 32 13.85 -0.28 15.67
CA VAL A 32 12.82 0.17 14.72
C VAL A 32 11.46 0.24 15.41
N LYS A 33 10.83 1.41 15.36
CA LYS A 33 9.52 1.67 15.98
C LYS A 33 8.36 1.75 15.01
N LYS A 34 8.65 1.85 13.71
CA LYS A 34 7.63 2.07 12.66
C LYS A 34 7.93 1.24 11.44
N ILE A 35 6.92 0.56 10.92
CA ILE A 35 6.98 -0.20 9.67
C ILE A 35 5.90 0.35 8.73
N ARG A 36 6.27 0.66 7.49
CA ARG A 36 5.34 1.07 6.44
C ARG A 36 5.29 0.03 5.34
N LEU A 37 4.15 -0.63 5.19
CA LEU A 37 3.88 -1.54 4.09
C LEU A 37 3.73 -0.75 2.78
N THR A 38 4.52 -1.15 1.78
CA THR A 38 4.57 -0.54 0.44
C THR A 38 4.99 -1.61 -0.59
N GLY A 39 5.43 -1.20 -1.78
CA GLY A 39 5.83 -2.07 -2.90
C GLY A 39 5.28 -1.52 -4.21
N GLY A 40 4.78 -2.41 -5.08
CA GLY A 40 3.76 -2.02 -6.06
C GLY A 40 2.45 -1.70 -5.32
N GLU A 41 1.45 -2.57 -5.41
CA GLU A 41 0.26 -2.48 -4.55
C GLU A 41 0.29 -3.56 -3.45
N PRO A 42 0.48 -3.22 -2.17
CA PRO A 42 0.59 -4.22 -1.10
C PRO A 42 -0.69 -5.06 -0.93
N LEU A 43 -1.88 -4.51 -1.20
CA LEU A 43 -3.16 -5.20 -0.98
C LEU A 43 -3.49 -6.25 -2.06
N VAL A 44 -2.72 -6.29 -3.16
CA VAL A 44 -2.86 -7.31 -4.22
C VAL A 44 -2.15 -8.62 -3.85
N LYS A 45 -1.22 -8.60 -2.90
CA LYS A 45 -0.52 -9.83 -2.47
C LYS A 45 -1.49 -10.80 -1.81
N ARG A 46 -1.44 -12.08 -2.21
CA ARG A 46 -2.34 -13.14 -1.71
C ARG A 46 -2.33 -13.28 -0.18
N ASN A 47 -1.19 -13.00 0.45
CA ASN A 47 -0.97 -13.08 1.90
C ASN A 47 -1.03 -11.71 2.60
N ALA A 48 -1.52 -10.64 1.95
CA ALA A 48 -1.53 -9.30 2.53
C ALA A 48 -2.24 -9.24 3.89
N ALA A 49 -3.41 -9.87 4.01
CA ALA A 49 -4.16 -9.90 5.28
C ALA A 49 -3.36 -10.56 6.41
N LEU A 50 -2.73 -11.71 6.12
CA LEU A 50 -1.87 -12.43 7.07
C LEU A 50 -0.71 -11.54 7.52
N VAL A 51 0.03 -10.94 6.58
CA VAL A 51 1.18 -10.08 6.88
C VAL A 51 0.77 -8.88 7.73
N ILE A 52 -0.33 -8.21 7.38
CA ILE A 52 -0.84 -7.07 8.15
C ILE A 52 -1.20 -7.50 9.58
N SER A 53 -1.91 -8.62 9.72
CA SER A 53 -2.34 -9.13 11.02
C SER A 53 -1.15 -9.58 11.89
N GLU A 54 -0.14 -10.25 11.33
CA GLU A 54 1.04 -10.67 12.10
C GLU A 54 1.92 -9.49 12.50
N LEU A 55 2.17 -8.53 11.59
CA LEU A 55 2.90 -7.32 11.93
C LEU A 55 2.17 -6.47 12.98
N GLY A 56 0.83 -6.42 12.92
CA GLY A 56 0.02 -5.69 13.89
C GLY A 56 0.06 -6.25 15.32
N LYS A 57 0.55 -7.48 15.52
CA LYS A 57 0.79 -8.05 16.86
C LYS A 57 2.10 -7.56 17.48
N LEU A 58 2.99 -6.98 16.68
CA LEU A 58 4.28 -6.50 17.13
C LEU A 58 4.15 -5.09 17.74
N PRO A 59 5.00 -4.70 18.71
CA PRO A 59 4.92 -3.40 19.37
C PRO A 59 5.50 -2.27 18.50
N ILE A 60 4.89 -2.03 17.33
CA ILE A 60 5.32 -1.03 16.34
C ILE A 60 4.14 -0.18 15.84
N ASP A 61 4.45 1.01 15.34
CA ASP A 61 3.54 1.82 14.54
C ASP A 61 3.48 1.24 13.11
N LEU A 62 2.38 0.56 12.79
CA LEU A 62 2.14 -0.01 11.46
C LEU A 62 1.41 1.00 10.57
N ALA A 63 1.99 1.27 9.40
CA ALA A 63 1.40 2.14 8.39
C ALA A 63 1.39 1.46 7.01
N ILE A 64 0.60 1.98 6.08
CA ILE A 64 0.53 1.44 4.71
C ILE A 64 0.45 2.55 3.67
N THR A 65 1.01 2.28 2.49
CA THR A 65 0.83 3.08 1.27
C THR A 65 0.09 2.24 0.23
N THR A 66 -1.00 2.74 -0.33
CA THR A 66 -1.88 1.99 -1.26
C THR A 66 -2.50 2.94 -2.30
N ASN A 67 -2.86 2.41 -3.46
CA ASN A 67 -3.68 3.09 -4.47
C ASN A 67 -5.17 3.18 -4.09
N ALA A 68 -5.55 2.66 -2.91
CA ALA A 68 -6.90 2.67 -2.35
C ALA A 68 -7.96 1.90 -3.14
N ILE A 69 -7.62 1.10 -4.16
CA ILE A 69 -8.63 0.33 -4.93
C ILE A 69 -9.26 -0.80 -4.09
N LEU A 70 -8.47 -1.45 -3.24
CA LEU A 70 -8.88 -2.65 -2.50
C LEU A 70 -9.18 -2.42 -1.02
N VAL A 71 -9.03 -1.20 -0.49
CA VAL A 71 -9.08 -0.94 0.95
C VAL A 71 -10.42 -1.29 1.60
N ASP A 72 -11.53 -1.24 0.85
CA ASP A 72 -12.86 -1.67 1.31
C ASP A 72 -12.87 -3.12 1.79
N LYS A 73 -12.01 -3.96 1.23
CA LYS A 73 -11.86 -5.37 1.65
C LYS A 73 -11.03 -5.55 2.91
N TYR A 74 -10.28 -4.52 3.33
CA TYR A 74 -9.27 -4.61 4.39
C TYR A 74 -9.53 -3.71 5.60
N ILE A 75 -10.61 -2.92 5.63
CA ILE A 75 -10.94 -2.01 6.75
C ILE A 75 -10.84 -2.71 8.11
N LYS A 76 -11.47 -3.90 8.24
CA LYS A 76 -11.44 -4.67 9.49
C LYS A 76 -10.02 -5.14 9.83
N THR A 77 -9.28 -5.60 8.82
CA THR A 77 -7.88 -6.03 8.98
C THR A 77 -6.99 -4.89 9.46
N PHE A 78 -7.14 -3.69 8.88
CA PHE A 78 -6.38 -2.50 9.28
C PHE A 78 -6.64 -2.11 10.73
N LYS A 79 -7.92 -2.06 11.14
CA LYS A 79 -8.30 -1.73 12.52
C LYS A 79 -7.75 -2.75 13.52
N ASN A 80 -7.91 -4.04 13.22
CA ASN A 80 -7.42 -5.12 14.09
C ASN A 80 -5.90 -5.10 14.22
N ALA A 81 -5.18 -4.70 13.17
CA ALA A 81 -3.73 -4.57 13.17
C ALA A 81 -3.22 -3.23 13.71
N GLY A 82 -4.11 -2.35 14.20
CA GLY A 82 -3.73 -1.05 14.75
C GLY A 82 -3.22 -0.03 13.73
N ILE A 83 -3.44 -0.26 12.43
CA ILE A 83 -3.05 0.71 11.39
C ILE A 83 -3.90 1.96 11.53
N GLN A 84 -3.26 3.10 11.77
CA GLN A 84 -3.93 4.41 11.78
C GLN A 84 -3.50 5.30 10.62
N SER A 85 -2.25 5.17 10.14
CA SER A 85 -1.70 6.03 9.08
C SER A 85 -1.73 5.34 7.71
N ILE A 86 -2.50 5.91 6.79
CA ILE A 86 -2.64 5.42 5.42
C ILE A 86 -2.20 6.52 4.44
N ASN A 87 -1.20 6.21 3.62
CA ASN A 87 -0.88 7.04 2.46
C ASN A 87 -1.66 6.51 1.27
N VAL A 88 -2.43 7.38 0.62
CA VAL A 88 -3.16 7.05 -0.61
C VAL A 88 -2.43 7.69 -1.79
N SER A 89 -1.89 6.84 -2.66
CA SER A 89 -1.26 7.28 -3.91
C SER A 89 -2.34 7.66 -4.92
N LEU A 90 -2.35 8.91 -5.37
CA LEU A 90 -3.32 9.43 -6.33
C LEU A 90 -2.69 10.47 -7.26
N ASP A 91 -2.54 10.13 -8.54
CA ASP A 91 -1.84 10.99 -9.51
C ASP A 91 -2.69 12.15 -10.04
N SER A 92 -4.03 12.03 -9.97
CA SER A 92 -4.94 13.07 -10.45
C SER A 92 -6.32 12.96 -9.78
N LEU A 93 -6.85 14.12 -9.37
CA LEU A 93 -8.24 14.30 -8.95
C LEU A 93 -9.21 14.53 -10.12
N LYS A 94 -8.69 14.75 -11.33
CA LYS A 94 -9.52 14.81 -12.56
C LYS A 94 -9.68 13.41 -13.12
N GLU A 95 -10.92 12.92 -13.21
CA GLU A 95 -11.26 11.55 -13.66
C GLU A 95 -10.69 11.22 -15.05
N SER A 96 -10.78 12.15 -16.01
CA SER A 96 -10.22 11.97 -17.36
C SER A 96 -8.71 11.78 -17.33
N ARG A 97 -7.99 12.61 -16.58
CA ARG A 97 -6.54 12.50 -16.40
C ARG A 97 -6.15 11.26 -15.60
N PHE A 98 -6.92 10.87 -14.59
CA PHE A 98 -6.72 9.62 -13.85
C PHE A 98 -6.85 8.40 -14.77
N SER A 99 -7.89 8.37 -15.61
CA SER A 99 -8.15 7.28 -16.54
C SER A 99 -7.05 7.17 -17.60
N ASN A 100 -6.54 8.31 -18.08
CA ASN A 100 -5.40 8.35 -19.00
C ASN A 100 -4.11 7.81 -18.35
N ILE A 101 -3.85 8.14 -17.09
CA ILE A 101 -2.64 7.70 -16.37
C ILE A 101 -2.72 6.22 -15.98
N THR A 102 -3.84 5.80 -15.39
CA THR A 102 -4.00 4.44 -14.83
C THR A 102 -4.40 3.39 -15.86
N LYS A 103 -4.75 3.83 -17.09
CA LYS A 103 -5.25 2.99 -18.20
C LYS A 103 -6.46 2.12 -17.81
N ARG A 104 -7.14 2.42 -16.69
CA ARG A 104 -8.27 1.66 -16.11
C ARG A 104 -9.27 2.60 -15.44
N ASN A 105 -10.57 2.27 -15.49
CA ASN A 105 -11.62 3.11 -14.89
C ASN A 105 -11.85 2.74 -13.40
N TYR A 106 -10.94 3.16 -12.52
CA TYR A 106 -11.07 2.97 -11.07
C TYR A 106 -11.32 4.26 -10.28
N PHE A 107 -11.42 5.41 -10.94
CA PHE A 107 -11.51 6.71 -10.26
C PHE A 107 -12.64 6.76 -9.22
N LYS A 108 -13.86 6.38 -9.62
CA LYS A 108 -15.02 6.34 -8.72
C LYS A 108 -14.81 5.40 -7.53
N LYS A 109 -14.18 4.25 -7.75
CA LYS A 109 -13.87 3.27 -6.71
C LYS A 109 -12.86 3.83 -5.70
N VAL A 110 -11.78 4.44 -6.20
CA VAL A 110 -10.75 5.09 -5.37
C VAL A 110 -11.38 6.21 -4.54
N MET A 111 -12.17 7.09 -5.15
CA MET A 111 -12.84 8.17 -4.42
C MET A 111 -13.79 7.63 -3.36
N SER A 112 -14.63 6.63 -3.68
CA SER A 112 -15.51 5.98 -2.69
C SER A 112 -14.71 5.39 -1.52
N ASN A 113 -13.58 4.76 -1.81
CA ASN A 113 -12.72 4.15 -0.81
C ASN A 113 -11.98 5.20 0.04
N ILE A 114 -11.58 6.35 -0.52
CA ILE A 114 -11.06 7.47 0.26
C ILE A 114 -12.12 7.97 1.26
N HIS A 115 -13.37 8.15 0.82
CA HIS A 115 -14.46 8.53 1.72
C HIS A 115 -14.72 7.48 2.81
N LEU A 116 -14.63 6.19 2.45
CA LEU A 116 -14.73 5.10 3.43
C LEU A 116 -13.62 5.20 4.49
N LEU A 117 -12.37 5.43 4.08
CA LEU A 117 -11.27 5.59 5.03
C LEU A 117 -11.49 6.79 5.97
N ILE A 118 -12.02 7.90 5.46
CA ILE A 118 -12.37 9.09 6.28
C ILE A 118 -13.47 8.74 7.27
N LYS A 119 -14.54 8.09 6.81
CA LYS A 119 -15.67 7.64 7.65
C LYS A 119 -15.21 6.73 8.78
N GLU A 120 -14.26 5.85 8.49
CA GLU A 120 -13.67 4.90 9.43
C GLU A 120 -12.59 5.52 10.34
N LYS A 121 -12.35 6.85 10.23
CA LYS A 121 -11.44 7.66 11.04
C LYS A 121 -9.95 7.30 10.91
N PHE A 122 -9.52 6.85 9.73
CA PHE A 122 -8.08 6.69 9.46
C PHE A 122 -7.41 8.04 9.19
N ASN A 123 -6.13 8.16 9.56
CA ASN A 123 -5.29 9.30 9.25
C ASN A 123 -4.74 9.15 7.82
N ILE A 124 -5.39 9.84 6.88
CA ILE A 124 -5.09 9.72 5.45
C ILE A 124 -4.18 10.85 5.01
N LYS A 125 -3.15 10.53 4.22
CA LYS A 125 -2.38 11.50 3.45
C LYS A 125 -2.47 11.15 1.97
N ILE A 126 -2.93 12.08 1.15
CA ILE A 126 -2.85 11.92 -0.30
C ILE A 126 -1.42 12.23 -0.73
N ILE A 127 -0.79 11.29 -1.43
CA ILE A 127 0.55 11.46 -1.99
C ILE A 127 0.50 11.27 -3.51
N LYS A 128 1.35 11.98 -4.23
CA LYS A 128 1.57 11.75 -5.65
C LYS A 128 2.57 10.62 -5.80
N GLU A 129 2.32 9.66 -6.70
CA GLU A 129 3.34 8.68 -7.04
C GLU A 129 4.41 9.43 -7.85
N ALA A 130 5.62 9.55 -7.29
CA ALA A 130 6.72 10.15 -8.03
C ALA A 130 7.10 9.21 -9.16
N GLU A 131 6.91 9.63 -10.41
CA GLU A 131 7.50 8.94 -11.55
C GLU A 131 9.02 9.14 -11.49
N TRP A 132 9.72 8.27 -10.77
CA TRP A 132 11.19 8.25 -10.72
C TRP A 132 11.81 8.15 -12.14
N TYR A 133 11.07 7.63 -13.12
CA TYR A 133 11.46 7.58 -14.52
C TYR A 133 11.59 8.95 -15.20
N GLN A 134 10.96 10.01 -14.69
CA GLN A 134 11.11 11.36 -15.27
C GLN A 134 12.32 12.11 -14.71
N ILE A 135 12.88 11.69 -13.57
CA ILE A 135 14.01 12.37 -12.91
C ILE A 135 15.35 11.91 -13.48
N LEU A 136 15.43 10.69 -14.02
CA LEU A 136 16.67 10.12 -14.59
C LEU A 136 16.88 10.44 -16.09
N ASN A 137 16.06 11.32 -16.67
CA ASN A 137 16.21 11.82 -18.05
C ASN A 137 16.60 13.31 -18.10
N LEU A 138 17.26 13.80 -17.05
CA LEU A 138 17.99 15.08 -17.01
C LEU A 138 19.47 14.79 -16.83
#